data_AF-A0A497DDL9-F1
#
_entry.id   AF-A0A497DDL9-F1
#
_cell.length_a   1.000
_cell.length_b   1.000
_cell.length_c   1.000
_cell.angle_alpha   90.00
_cell.angle_beta   90.00
_cell.angle_gamma   90.00
#
_symmetry.space_group_name_H-M   'P 1'
#
loop_
_entity.id
_entity.type
_entity.pdbx_description
1 polymer ?
#
loop_
_entity_poly.entity_id
_entity_poly.type
_entity_poly.pdbx_seq_one_letter_code
_entity_poly.pdbx_strand_id
1 'polypeptide(L)'
;MTIKNDIAISDSGFVFAPGTGESFTVNPIGAEIIQMLKEEKSVEQISERMLEKYNTDATTVEKDVNDFISMLRHFSLIEMND
;
A
#
# COMPACT_ATOMS: atom_id res chain seq x y z
N MET A 1 -7.46 9.34 0.14
CA MET A 1 -6.59 8.60 -0.79
C MET A 1 -7.14 7.19 -0.91
N THR A 2 -7.23 6.64 -2.12
CA THR A 2 -7.85 5.33 -2.35
C THR A 2 -7.06 4.55 -3.39
N ILE A 3 -6.92 3.25 -3.17
CA ILE A 3 -6.39 2.34 -4.18
C ILE A 3 -7.40 2.14 -5.31
N LYS A 4 -6.92 2.03 -6.54
CA LYS A 4 -7.81 1.81 -7.68
C LYS A 4 -8.56 0.49 -7.56
N ASN A 5 -9.86 0.52 -7.79
CA ASN A 5 -10.76 -0.61 -7.58
C ASN A 5 -10.49 -1.81 -8.50
N ASP A 6 -9.85 -1.59 -9.65
CA ASP A 6 -9.51 -2.65 -10.60
C ASP A 6 -8.23 -3.41 -10.23
N ILE A 7 -7.49 -2.96 -9.20
CA ILE A 7 -6.26 -3.63 -8.78
C ILE A 7 -6.58 -4.97 -8.10
N ALA A 8 -6.05 -6.04 -8.71
CA ALA A 8 -6.03 -7.36 -8.13
C ALA A 8 -4.73 -7.58 -7.37
N ILE A 9 -4.82 -8.09 -6.15
CA ILE A 9 -3.66 -8.54 -5.36
C ILE A 9 -3.91 -9.95 -4.85
N SER A 10 -2.88 -10.77 -4.83
CA SER A 10 -2.89 -12.11 -4.23
C SER A 10 -2.17 -12.14 -2.89
N ASP A 11 -2.44 -13.16 -2.07
CA ASP A 11 -1.77 -13.38 -0.79
C ASP A 11 -0.24 -13.53 -0.91
N SER A 12 0.26 -13.92 -2.08
CA SER A 12 1.69 -14.04 -2.37
C SER A 12 2.36 -12.72 -2.77
N GLY A 13 1.60 -11.62 -2.87
CA GLY A 13 2.12 -10.29 -3.22
C GLY A 13 2.19 -10.00 -4.72
N PHE A 14 1.58 -10.82 -5.58
CA PHE A 14 1.41 -10.46 -7.00
C PHE A 14 0.30 -9.42 -7.14
N VAL A 15 0.59 -8.31 -7.80
CA VAL A 15 -0.32 -7.18 -8.05
C VAL A 15 -0.49 -7.03 -9.56
N PHE A 16 -1.74 -7.04 -10.02
CA PHE A 16 -2.10 -6.78 -11.41
C PHE A 16 -2.94 -5.51 -11.50
N ALA A 17 -2.54 -4.60 -12.38
CA ALA A 17 -3.24 -3.35 -12.66
C ALA A 17 -3.87 -3.41 -14.07
N PRO A 18 -5.15 -3.84 -14.21
CA PRO A 18 -5.79 -3.99 -15.51
C PRO A 18 -5.80 -2.71 -16.33
N GLY A 19 -5.97 -1.55 -15.69
CA GLY A 19 -5.96 -0.25 -16.35
C GLY A 19 -4.69 0.09 -17.12
N THR A 20 -3.52 -0.40 -16.69
CA THR A 20 -2.23 -0.20 -17.40
C THR A 20 -1.72 -1.47 -18.10
N GLY A 21 -2.24 -2.64 -17.73
CA GLY A 21 -1.74 -3.94 -18.17
C GLY A 21 -0.44 -4.36 -17.46
N GLU A 22 -0.02 -3.64 -16.43
CA GLU A 22 1.22 -3.91 -15.70
C GLU A 22 1.03 -4.91 -14.57
N SER A 23 2.10 -5.64 -14.28
CA SER A 23 2.19 -6.57 -13.17
C SER A 23 3.38 -6.24 -12.28
N PHE A 24 3.16 -6.25 -10.98
CA PHE A 24 4.16 -5.97 -9.97
C PHE A 24 4.22 -7.11 -8.97
N THR A 25 5.33 -7.18 -8.25
CA THR A 25 5.48 -8.03 -7.07
C THR A 25 5.80 -7.15 -5.88
N VAL A 26 5.06 -7.33 -4.80
CA VAL A 26 5.34 -6.69 -3.52
C VAL A 26 5.78 -7.73 -2.50
N ASN A 27 6.52 -7.30 -1.49
CA ASN A 27 6.81 -8.14 -0.34
C ASN A 27 5.55 -8.27 0.56
N PRO A 28 5.57 -9.14 1.58
CA PRO A 28 4.41 -9.33 2.46
C PRO A 28 3.92 -8.06 3.16
N ILE A 29 4.83 -7.14 3.51
CA ILE A 29 4.46 -5.86 4.15
C ILE A 29 3.72 -4.97 3.15
N GLY A 30 4.22 -4.84 1.93
CA GLY A 30 3.56 -4.08 0.86
C GLY A 30 2.20 -4.68 0.49
N ALA A 31 2.07 -6.01 0.52
CA ALA A 31 0.78 -6.68 0.31
C ALA A 31 -0.24 -6.33 1.41
N GLU A 32 0.19 -6.33 2.67
CA GLU A 32 -0.63 -5.93 3.81
C GLU A 32 -1.04 -4.45 3.72
N ILE A 33 -0.12 -3.55 3.35
CA ILE A 33 -0.44 -2.13 3.14
C ILE A 33 -1.48 -1.97 2.02
N ILE A 34 -1.30 -2.64 0.89
CA ILE A 34 -2.26 -2.62 -0.22
C ILE A 34 -3.63 -3.13 0.24
N GLN A 35 -3.67 -4.22 1.02
CA GLN A 35 -4.92 -4.76 1.54
C GLN A 35 -5.63 -3.77 2.47
N MET A 36 -4.90 -3.10 3.37
CA MET A 36 -5.47 -2.06 4.24
C MET A 36 -5.98 -0.84 3.45
N LEU A 37 -5.29 -0.46 2.37
CA LEU A 37 -5.78 0.59 1.47
C LEU A 37 -7.08 0.19 0.75
N LYS A 38 -7.25 -1.10 0.42
CA LYS A 38 -8.53 -1.63 -0.13
C LYS A 38 -9.66 -1.61 0.90
N GLU A 39 -9.31 -1.66 2.18
CA GLU A 39 -10.24 -1.52 3.32
C GLU A 39 -10.45 -0.05 3.73
N GLU A 40 -10.03 0.89 2.89
CA GLU A 40 -10.18 2.34 3.08
C GLU A 40 -9.54 2.86 4.39
N LYS A 41 -8.48 2.18 4.86
CA LYS A 41 -7.70 2.64 6.01
C LYS A 41 -6.87 3.88 5.65
N SER A 42 -6.77 4.81 6.60
CA SER A 42 -5.91 5.98 6.44
C SER A 42 -4.43 5.64 6.60
N VAL A 43 -3.53 6.50 6.13
CA VAL A 43 -2.08 6.31 6.24
C VAL A 43 -1.65 6.26 7.71
N GLU A 44 -2.33 7.00 8.58
CA GLU A 44 -2.12 7.00 10.03
C GLU A 44 -2.50 5.64 10.63
N GLN A 45 -3.68 5.10 10.29
CA GLN A 45 -4.13 3.78 10.75
C GLN A 45 -3.20 2.66 10.26
N ILE A 46 -2.71 2.77 9.03
CA ILE A 46 -1.72 1.84 8.46
C ILE A 46 -0.42 1.91 9.27
N SER A 47 0.06 3.12 9.56
CA SER A 47 1.30 3.35 10.31
C SER A 47 1.20 2.84 11.75
N GLU A 48 0.09 3.11 12.44
CA GLU A 48 -0.20 2.56 13.77
C GLU A 48 -0.18 1.02 13.75
N ARG A 49 -0.86 0.42 12.77
CA ARG A 49 -0.89 -1.04 12.62
C ARG A 49 0.49 -1.65 12.38
N MET A 50 1.32 -0.99 11.58
CA MET A 50 2.69 -1.44 11.33
C MET A 50 3.57 -1.30 12.59
N LEU A 51 3.43 -0.19 13.32
CA LEU A 51 4.18 0.04 14.57
C LEU A 51 3.82 -0.97 15.67
N GLU A 52 2.55 -1.37 15.77
CA GLU A 52 2.13 -2.42 16.70
C GLU A 52 2.69 -3.81 16.35
N LYS A 53 2.88 -4.09 15.06
CA LYS A 53 3.26 -5.41 14.55
C LYS A 53 4.77 -5.62 14.50
N TYR A 54 5.52 -4.57 14.25
CA TYR A 54 6.95 -4.62 13.97
C TYR A 54 7.74 -3.89 15.05
N ASN A 55 8.83 -4.51 15.52
CA ASN A 55 9.67 -3.96 16.57
C ASN A 55 10.65 -2.91 15.99
N THR A 56 10.12 -1.72 15.71
CA THR A 56 10.85 -0.57 15.16
C THR A 56 10.29 0.74 15.74
N ASP A 57 10.84 1.90 15.35
CA ASP A 57 10.35 3.21 15.79
C ASP A 57 9.34 3.84 14.81
N ALA A 58 8.52 4.76 15.35
CA ALA A 58 7.49 5.46 14.60
C ALA A 58 8.04 6.25 13.39
N THR A 59 9.24 6.83 13.51
CA THR A 59 9.83 7.62 12.43
C THR A 59 10.15 6.74 11.23
N THR A 60 10.70 5.54 11.48
CA THR A 60 10.93 4.55 10.42
C THR A 60 9.62 4.09 9.78
N VAL A 61 8.60 3.75 10.59
CA VAL A 61 7.32 3.30 10.04
C VAL A 61 6.65 4.36 9.18
N GLU A 62 6.52 5.58 9.70
CA GLU A 62 5.89 6.69 8.97
C GLU A 62 6.63 6.96 7.67
N LYS A 63 7.96 6.99 7.70
CA LYS A 63 8.76 7.18 6.50
C LYS A 63 8.54 6.06 5.48
N ASP A 64 8.68 4.81 5.88
CA ASP A 64 8.60 3.66 4.97
C ASP A 64 7.19 3.52 4.37
N VAL A 65 6.14 3.77 5.16
CA VAL A 65 4.76 3.80 4.67
C VAL A 65 4.58 4.93 3.65
N ASN A 66 5.03 6.15 3.96
CA ASN A 66 4.90 7.28 3.04
C ASN A 66 5.69 7.08 1.73
N ASP A 67 6.89 6.50 1.81
CA ASP A 67 7.71 6.16 0.65
C ASP A 67 7.00 5.11 -0.22
N PHE A 68 6.39 4.09 0.40
CA PHE A 68 5.63 3.07 -0.31
C PHE A 68 4.37 3.65 -0.99
N ILE A 69 3.61 4.50 -0.30
CA ILE A 69 2.46 5.21 -0.87
C ILE A 69 2.88 6.07 -2.06
N SER A 70 4.02 6.76 -1.94
CA SER A 70 4.58 7.56 -3.04
C SER A 70 4.94 6.70 -4.25
N MET A 71 5.46 5.50 -4.02
CA MET A 71 5.74 4.53 -5.07
C MET A 71 4.47 4.03 -5.76
N LEU A 72 3.43 3.66 -5.00
CA LEU A 72 2.13 3.27 -5.56
C LEU A 72 1.53 4.38 -6.43
N ARG A 73 1.67 5.64 -5.99
CA ARG A 73 1.24 6.81 -6.78
C ARG A 73 2.05 6.96 -8.06
N HIS A 74 3.37 6.78 -8.00
CA HIS A 74 4.24 6.85 -9.17
C HIS A 74 3.83 5.84 -10.24
N PHE A 75 3.47 4.61 -9.85
CA PHE A 75 2.95 3.57 -10.74
C PHE A 75 1.46 3.71 -11.05
N SER A 76 0.83 4.84 -10.70
CA SER A 76 -0.59 5.10 -10.98
C SER A 76 -1.54 4.05 -10.38
N LEU A 77 -1.17 3.44 -9.25
CA LEU A 77 -1.95 2.40 -8.57
C LEU A 77 -2.94 2.97 -7.54
N ILE A 78 -2.73 4.20 -7.09
CA ILE A 78 -3.61 4.89 -6.14
C ILE A 78 -4.01 6.26 -6.69
N GLU A 79 -5.15 6.76 -6.25
CA GLU A 79 -5.68 8.07 -6.59
C GLU A 79 -5.79 8.93 -5.32
N MET A 80 -5.44 10.21 -5.47
CA MET A 80 -5.73 11.22 -4.44
C MET A 80 -7.13 11.74 -4.71
N ASN A 81 -8.04 11.47 -3.78
CA ASN A 81 -9.31 12.19 -3.74
C ASN A 81 -8.99 13.53 -3.06
N ASP A 82 -9.16 14.63 -3.79
CA ASP A 82 -9.22 15.99 -3.22
C ASP A 82 -10.40 16.16 -2.26
#